data_AF-A0A5D2HT74-F1
#
_entry.id   AF-A0A5D2HT74-F1
#
_cell.length_a   1.000
_cell.length_b   1.000
_cell.length_c   1.000
_cell.angle_alpha   90.00
_cell.angle_beta   90.00
_cell.angle_gamma   90.00
#
_symmetry.space_group_name_H-M   'P 1'
#
loop_
_entity.id
_entity.type
_entity.pdbx_description
1 polymer ?
#
loop_
_entity_poly.entity_id
_entity_poly.type
_entity_poly.pdbx_seq_one_letter_code
_entity_poly.pdbx_strand_id
1 'polypeptide(L)' 'MLFFDDEDRNIQAVSKMGVTSIYVGDGVNLGALRQGLTEFTENQNASEKNKQRWLKKYSQNSSSSEKKDLK' A
#
# COMPACT_ATOMS: atom_id res chain seq x y z
N MET A 1 -5.86 -2.85 4.91
CA MET A 1 -6.82 -3.91 5.26
C MET A 1 -6.28 -5.25 4.76
N LEU A 2 -6.47 -6.31 5.54
CA LEU A 2 -6.10 -7.69 5.18
C LEU A 2 -7.40 -8.49 4.99
N PHE A 3 -7.48 -9.26 3.91
CA PHE A 3 -8.69 -9.97 3.47
C PHE A 3 -8.34 -11.41 3.08
N PHE A 4 -9.16 -12.37 3.50
CA PHE A 4 -9.02 -13.79 3.19
C PHE A 4 -10.34 -14.26 2.58
N ASP A 5 -10.27 -14.95 1.45
CA ASP A 5 -11.44 -15.46 0.75
C ASP A 5 -11.06 -16.69 -0.08
N ASP A 6 -11.98 -17.65 -0.20
CA ASP A 6 -11.80 -18.90 -0.94
C ASP A 6 -12.20 -18.80 -2.41
N GLU A 7 -12.76 -17.66 -2.83
CA GLU A 7 -13.12 -17.38 -4.22
C GLU A 7 -12.11 -16.44 -4.89
N ASP A 8 -11.39 -16.94 -5.90
CA ASP A 8 -10.37 -16.17 -6.64
C ASP A 8 -10.93 -14.88 -7.24
N ARG A 9 -12.22 -14.89 -7.66
CA ARG A 9 -12.90 -13.69 -8.18
C ARG A 9 -12.95 -12.56 -7.14
N ASN A 10 -13.20 -12.88 -5.88
CA ASN A 10 -13.24 -11.90 -4.80
C ASN A 10 -11.84 -11.36 -4.52
N ILE A 11 -10.83 -12.24 -4.50
CA ILE A 11 -9.42 -11.86 -4.34
C ILE A 11 -8.99 -10.86 -5.42
N GLN A 12 -9.24 -11.15 -6.69
CA GLN A 12 -8.89 -10.24 -7.79
C GLN A 12 -9.60 -8.90 -7.73
N ALA A 13 -10.89 -8.89 -7.35
CA ALA A 13 -11.68 -7.67 -7.26
C ALA A 13 -11.21 -6.77 -6.10
N VAL A 14 -11.02 -7.36 -4.92
CA VAL A 14 -10.68 -6.64 -3.68
C VAL A 14 -9.22 -6.18 -3.69
N SER A 15 -8.30 -6.93 -4.28
CA SER A 15 -6.88 -6.53 -4.41
C SER A 15 -6.70 -5.21 -5.14
N LYS A 16 -7.53 -4.94 -6.17
CA LYS A 16 -7.49 -3.69 -6.95
C LYS A 16 -7.91 -2.46 -6.13
N MET A 17 -8.55 -2.66 -4.99
CA MET A 17 -8.97 -1.59 -4.08
C MET A 17 -7.86 -1.21 -3.06
N GLY A 18 -6.65 -1.76 -3.20
CA GLY A 18 -5.53 -1.49 -2.29
C GLY A 18 -5.56 -2.31 -1.00
N VAL A 19 -6.29 -3.42 -1.01
CA VAL A 19 -6.39 -4.38 0.09
C VAL A 19 -5.37 -5.48 -0.14
N THR A 20 -4.74 -5.98 0.93
CA THR A 20 -3.93 -7.20 0.85
C THR A 20 -4.90 -8.38 0.91
N SER A 21 -5.02 -9.14 -0.17
CA SER A 21 -6.00 -10.23 -0.30
C SER A 21 -5.28 -11.56 -0.50
N ILE A 22 -5.61 -12.56 0.32
CA ILE A 22 -4.99 -13.88 0.33
C ILE A 22 -6.04 -14.93 -0.04
N TYR A 23 -5.77 -15.66 -1.11
CA TYR A 23 -6.60 -16.78 -1.52
C TYR A 23 -6.44 -17.96 -0.54
N VAL A 24 -7.56 -18.51 -0.07
CA VAL A 24 -7.58 -19.61 0.91
C VAL A 24 -8.54 -20.72 0.50
N GLY A 25 -8.15 -21.53 -0.49
CA GLY A 25 -8.98 -22.63 -1.02
C GLY A 25 -9.42 -23.69 0.01
N ASP A 26 -8.64 -23.91 1.07
CA ASP A 26 -8.97 -24.83 2.18
C ASP A 26 -9.39 -24.08 3.46
N GLY A 27 -9.81 -22.82 3.32
CA GLY A 27 -10.08 -21.92 4.43
C GLY A 27 -8.81 -21.43 5.14
N VAL A 28 -9.01 -20.60 6.15
CA VAL A 28 -7.90 -19.96 6.87
C VAL A 28 -7.26 -20.96 7.84
N ASN A 29 -5.99 -21.26 7.60
CA ASN A 29 -5.14 -21.99 8.53
C ASN A 29 -3.97 -21.12 9.03
N LEU A 30 -3.17 -21.65 9.95
CA LEU A 30 -2.04 -20.92 10.53
C LEU A 30 -1.01 -20.46 9.48
N GLY A 31 -0.81 -21.26 8.42
CA GLY A 31 0.05 -20.89 7.29
C GLY A 31 -0.51 -19.70 6.53
N ALA A 32 -1.78 -19.75 6.15
CA ALA A 32 -2.47 -18.65 5.46
C ALA A 32 -2.44 -17.36 6.28
N LEU A 33 -2.71 -17.45 7.59
CA LEU A 33 -2.67 -16.29 8.48
C LEU A 33 -1.25 -15.67 8.53
N ARG A 34 -0.22 -16.51 8.67
CA ARG A 34 1.18 -16.05 8.68
C ARG A 34 1.55 -15.37 7.36
N GLN A 35 1.21 -16.00 6.23
CA GLN A 35 1.44 -15.43 4.91
C GLN A 35 0.75 -14.07 4.77
N GLY A 36 -0.54 -13.98 5.14
CA GLY A 36 -1.30 -12.74 5.05
C GLY A 36 -0.73 -11.61 5.88
N LEU A 37 -0.25 -11.89 7.10
CA LEU A 37 0.40 -10.89 7.94
C LEU A 37 1.74 -10.43 7.36
N THR A 38 2.56 -11.36 6.84
CA THR A 38 3.83 -11.03 6.17
C THR A 38 3.60 -10.13 4.95
N GLU A 39 2.72 -10.53 4.04
CA GLU A 39 2.41 -9.76 2.83
C GLU A 39 1.80 -8.40 3.18
N PHE A 40 0.94 -8.34 4.20
CA PHE A 40 0.37 -7.08 4.65
C PHE A 40 1.46 -6.10 5.12
N THR A 41 2.39 -6.55 5.96
CA THR A 41 3.51 -5.72 6.43
C THR A 41 4.42 -5.26 5.29
N GLU A 42 4.75 -6.16 4.35
CA GLU A 42 5.57 -5.82 3.18
C GLU A 42 4.90 -4.75 2.30
N ASN A 43 3.61 -4.91 2.03
CA ASN A 43 2.83 -3.95 1.25
C ASN A 43 2.71 -2.59 1.95
N GLN A 44 2.52 -2.57 3.27
CA GLN A 44 2.52 -1.32 4.05
C GLN A 44 3.88 -0.60 3.97
N ASN A 45 4.98 -1.35 4.12
CA ASN A 45 6.32 -0.79 4.03
C ASN A 45 6.63 -0.24 2.63
N ALA A 46 6.20 -0.92 1.58
CA ALA A 46 6.35 -0.46 0.20
C ALA A 46 5.54 0.82 -0.05
N SER A 47 4.29 0.87 0.44
CA SER A 47 3.42 2.05 0.35
C SER A 47 4.06 3.27 1.04
N GLU A 48 4.57 3.10 2.26
CA GLU A 48 5.21 4.20 3.00
C GLU A 48 6.47 4.68 2.27
N LYS A 49 7.32 3.78 1.77
CA LYS A 49 8.49 4.16 0.95
C LYS A 49 8.09 4.97 -0.29
N ASN A 50 7.02 4.57 -0.98
CA ASN A 50 6.52 5.29 -2.15
C ASN A 50 6.01 6.68 -1.78
N LYS A 51 5.27 6.79 -0.66
CA LYS A 51 4.81 8.07 -0.11
C LYS A 51 5.97 9.00 0.21
N GLN A 52 7.02 8.50 0.88
CA GLN A 52 8.21 9.30 1.20
C GLN A 52 8.94 9.78 -0.06
N ARG A 53 9.08 8.93 -1.08
CA ARG A 53 9.64 9.31 -2.38
C ARG A 53 8.82 10.39 -3.06
N TRP A 54 7.50 10.26 -3.05
CA TRP A 54 6.58 11.24 -3.62
C TRP A 54 6.69 12.59 -2.89
N LEU A 55 6.63 12.59 -1.56
CA LEU A 55 6.77 13.80 -0.74
C LEU A 55 8.11 14.50 -1.03
N LYS A 56 9.22 13.77 -1.03
CA LYS A 56 10.54 14.34 -1.35
C LYS A 56 10.56 14.97 -2.75
N LYS A 57 9.98 14.31 -3.76
CA LYS A 57 10.03 14.76 -5.16
C LYS A 57 9.16 15.98 -5.44
N TYR A 58 7.99 16.07 -4.81
CA TYR A 58 6.97 17.05 -5.18
C TYR A 58 6.70 18.11 -4.10
N SER A 59 7.05 17.86 -2.83
CA SER A 59 6.82 18.82 -1.74
C SER A 59 7.88 19.92 -1.65
N GLN A 60 9.04 19.78 -2.32
CA GLN A 60 10.13 20.76 -2.25
C GLN A 60 9.92 22.00 -3.14
N ASN A 61 8.87 22.05 -3.95
CA ASN A 61 8.67 23.12 -4.94
C ASN A 61 7.79 24.29 -4.47
N SER A 62 7.29 24.29 -3.23
CA SER A 62 6.38 25.34 -2.73
C SER A 62 7.08 26.53 -2.07
N SER A 63 8.37 26.44 -1.73
CA SER A 63 9.07 27.52 -0.98
C SER A 63 10.03 28.36 -1.81
N SER A 64 9.92 28.38 -3.14
CA SER A 64 10.82 29.15 -4.02
C SER A 64 10.08 30.04 -5.03
N SER A 65 8.98 30.66 -4.61
CA SER A 65 8.39 31.78 -5.35
C SER A 65 8.64 33.08 -4.59
N GLU A 66 9.60 33.85 -5.12
CA GLU A 66 9.66 35.32 -5.13
C GLU A 66 9.92 36.06 -3.80
N LYS A 67 11.20 36.12 -3.41
CA LYS A 67 11.78 37.35 -2.86
C LYS A 67 12.83 37.89 -3.84
N LYS A 68 12.36 38.53 -4.90
CA LYS A 68 13.15 39.49 -5.67
C LYS A 68 12.25 40.70 -5.92
N ASP A 69 12.85 41.87 -5.74
CA ASP A 69 12.32 43.20 -6.07
C ASP A 69 11.42 43.85 -5.00
N LEU A 70 12.07 44.57 -4.07
CA LEU A 70 11.92 46.04 -4.07
C LEU A 70 13.15 46.67 -3.38
N LYS A 71 13.88 47.47 -4.16
CA LYS A 71 14.99 48.32 -3.76
C LYS A 71 14.47 49.73 -3.50
#